data_AF-A0A435G752-F1
#
_entry.id   AF-A0A435G752-F1
#
_cell.length_a   1.000
_cell.length_b   1.000
_cell.length_c   1.000
_cell.angle_alpha   90.00
_cell.angle_beta   90.00
_cell.angle_gamma   90.00
#
_symmetry.space_group_name_H-M   'P 1'
#
loop_
_entity.id
_entity.type
_entity.pdbx_description
1 polymer ?
#
loop_
_entity_poly.entity_id
_entity_poly.type
_entity_poly.pdbx_seq_one_letter_code
_entity_poly.pdbx_strand_id
1 'polypeptide(L)'
;MAGNAAGLEASVPSYVGGISLWAAALVMVSVPRTFALWMRLTALVAAVLFVVSACMILWGAPLLPTSAPLPAAGYPFLVLTFVGWIWTLLKPAR
;
A
#
# COMPACT_ATOMS: atom_id res chain seq x y z
N MET A 1 -34.51 10.51 8.74
CA MET A 1 -33.27 10.92 8.04
C MET A 1 -32.45 9.65 7.80
N ALA A 2 -32.66 9.01 6.65
CA ALA A 2 -31.98 7.77 6.28
C ALA A 2 -30.76 8.13 5.40
N GLY A 3 -29.61 7.53 5.72
CA GLY A 3 -28.36 7.73 5.00
C GLY A 3 -28.39 7.17 3.59
N ASN A 4 -27.53 7.72 2.73
CA ASN A 4 -26.97 7.11 1.52
C ASN A 4 -25.78 7.99 1.11
N ALA A 5 -24.57 7.41 1.10
CA ALA A 5 -23.26 8.05 0.94
C ALA A 5 -22.79 8.91 2.14
N ALA A 6 -22.31 8.25 3.19
CA ALA A 6 -21.19 8.83 3.92
C ALA A 6 -20.08 9.01 2.86
N GLY A 7 -19.75 10.26 2.49
CA GLY A 7 -18.88 10.57 1.34
C GLY A 7 -17.49 9.92 1.45
N LEU A 8 -16.64 10.02 0.42
CA LEU A 8 -15.26 9.51 0.49
C LEU A 8 -14.54 9.96 1.79
N GLU A 9 -14.83 11.17 2.26
CA GLU A 9 -14.37 11.73 3.54
C GLU A 9 -14.75 10.88 4.76
N ALA A 10 -15.94 10.27 4.77
CA ALA A 10 -16.36 9.40 5.87
C ALA A 10 -15.65 8.03 5.85
N SER A 11 -15.04 7.66 4.72
CA SER A 11 -14.22 6.45 4.60
C SER A 11 -12.76 6.68 5.01
N VAL A 12 -12.38 7.90 5.41
CA VAL A 12 -11.00 8.21 5.80
C VAL A 12 -10.50 7.31 6.96
N PRO A 13 -11.27 7.04 8.04
CA PRO A 13 -10.79 6.16 9.12
C PRO A 13 -10.53 4.72 8.66
N SER A 14 -11.41 4.14 7.84
CA SER A 14 -11.21 2.79 7.30
C SER A 14 -10.06 2.77 6.30
N TYR A 15 -9.88 3.85 5.55
CA TYR A 15 -8.78 4.01 4.63
C TYR A 15 -7.42 4.03 5.35
N VAL A 16 -7.28 4.79 6.44
CA VAL A 16 -6.06 4.81 7.27
C VAL A 16 -5.72 3.40 7.77
N GLY A 17 -6.73 2.68 8.27
CA GLY A 17 -6.55 1.30 8.70
C GLY A 17 -6.06 0.42 7.56
N GLY A 18 -6.69 0.50 6.39
CA GLY A 18 -6.34 -0.26 5.21
C GLY A 18 -4.92 0.00 4.70
N ILE A 19 -4.53 1.27 4.54
CA ILE A 19 -3.19 1.63 4.04
C ILE A 19 -2.09 1.25 5.04
N SER A 20 -2.36 1.33 6.34
CA SER A 20 -1.43 0.89 7.40
C SER A 20 -1.21 -0.62 7.37
N LEU A 21 -2.28 -1.41 7.21
CA LEU A 21 -2.18 -2.87 7.09
C LEU A 21 -1.43 -3.29 5.81
N TRP A 22 -1.68 -2.60 4.69
CA TRP A 22 -0.93 -2.82 3.46
C TRP A 22 0.56 -2.53 3.63
N ALA A 23 0.93 -1.43 4.29
CA ALA A 23 2.33 -1.11 4.56
C ALA A 23 3.02 -2.22 5.36
N ALA A 24 2.39 -2.71 6.43
CA ALA A 24 2.91 -3.81 7.23
C ALA A 24 3.04 -5.11 6.42
N ALA A 25 1.99 -5.45 5.65
CA ALA A 25 1.96 -6.66 4.83
C ALA A 25 3.08 -6.67 3.77
N LEU A 26 3.31 -5.55 3.09
CA LEU A 26 4.36 -5.43 2.08
C LEU A 26 5.75 -5.76 2.63
N VAL A 27 6.05 -5.27 3.84
CA VAL A 27 7.29 -5.58 4.55
C VAL A 27 7.33 -7.05 4.94
N MET A 28 6.30 -7.56 5.64
CA MET A 28 6.29 -8.94 6.13
C MET A 28 6.42 -9.97 5.00
N VAL A 29 5.71 -9.75 3.88
CA VAL A 29 5.73 -10.67 2.73
C VAL A 29 7.03 -10.57 1.96
N SER A 30 7.57 -9.35 1.76
CA SER A 30 8.69 -9.16 0.82
C SER A 30 10.07 -9.18 1.48
N VAL A 31 10.18 -9.09 2.81
CA VAL A 31 11.49 -9.15 3.49
C VAL A 31 12.26 -10.47 3.28
N PRO A 32 11.63 -11.67 3.26
CA PRO A 32 12.31 -12.94 3.06
C PRO A 32 13.16 -12.99 1.78
N ARG A 33 14.30 -13.70 1.84
CA ARG A 33 15.24 -13.83 0.70
C ARG A 33 14.72 -14.70 -0.45
N THR A 34 13.53 -15.28 -0.31
CA THR A 34 12.83 -15.99 -1.38
C THR A 34 12.50 -15.06 -2.55
N PHE A 35 12.25 -13.77 -2.27
CA PHE A 35 12.02 -12.75 -3.29
C PHE A 35 13.33 -12.09 -3.73
N ALA A 36 13.45 -11.82 -5.03
CA ALA A 36 14.62 -11.15 -5.60
C ALA A 36 14.74 -9.72 -5.06
N LEU A 37 15.98 -9.21 -4.95
CA LEU A 37 16.27 -7.89 -4.35
C LEU A 37 15.38 -6.76 -4.88
N TRP A 38 15.15 -6.70 -6.19
CA TRP A 38 14.33 -5.64 -6.80
C TRP A 38 12.87 -5.66 -6.28
N MET A 39 12.28 -6.84 -6.05
CA MET A 39 10.93 -6.99 -5.52
C MET A 39 10.84 -6.48 -4.08
N ARG A 40 11.91 -6.72 -3.30
CA ARG A 40 12.04 -6.24 -1.93
C ARG A 40 12.13 -4.73 -1.91
N LEU A 41 12.89 -4.14 -2.83
CA LEU A 41 13.01 -2.69 -2.96
C LEU A 41 11.69 -2.03 -3.36
N THR A 42 10.98 -2.56 -4.37
CA THR A 42 9.67 -1.99 -4.76
C THR A 42 8.65 -2.09 -3.63
N ALA A 43 8.64 -3.20 -2.88
CA ALA A 43 7.76 -3.38 -1.73
C ALA A 43 8.08 -2.39 -0.60
N LEU A 44 9.37 -2.18 -0.30
CA LEU A 44 9.82 -1.23 0.72
C LEU A 44 9.47 0.21 0.33
N VAL A 45 9.66 0.60 -0.92
CA VAL A 45 9.28 1.94 -1.41
C VAL A 45 7.77 2.14 -1.26
N ALA A 46 6.95 1.19 -1.71
CA ALA A 46 5.50 1.27 -1.55
C ALA A 46 5.09 1.36 -0.07
N ALA A 47 5.69 0.53 0.80
CA ALA A 47 5.41 0.54 2.23
C ALA A 47 5.76 1.87 2.88
N VAL A 48 6.91 2.47 2.57
CA VAL A 48 7.30 3.79 3.10
C VAL A 48 6.31 4.86 2.66
N LEU A 49 5.94 4.91 1.39
CA LEU A 49 4.97 5.89 0.88
C LEU A 49 3.61 5.75 1.58
N PHE A 50 3.16 4.51 1.82
CA PHE A 50 1.92 4.22 2.54
C PHE A 50 1.98 4.57 4.04
N VAL A 51 3.11 4.34 4.71
CA VAL A 51 3.33 4.79 6.10
C VAL A 51 3.27 6.32 6.18
N VAL A 52 3.94 7.03 5.27
CA VAL A 52 3.91 8.49 5.23
C VAL A 52 2.47 8.99 5.03
N SER A 53 1.71 8.40 4.10
CA SER A 53 0.30 8.73 3.92
C SER A 53 -0.54 8.47 5.18
N ALA A 54 -0.36 7.33 5.85
CA ALA A 54 -1.05 7.02 7.10
C ALA A 54 -0.74 8.05 8.19
N CYS A 55 0.55 8.39 8.37
CA CYS A 55 0.99 9.42 9.33
C CYS A 55 0.35 10.77 9.01
N MET A 56 0.32 11.20 7.75
CA MET A 56 -0.31 12.46 7.36
C MET A 56 -1.80 12.48 7.74
N ILE A 57 -2.51 11.38 7.51
CA ILE A 57 -3.94 11.32 7.85
C ILE A 57 -4.15 11.35 9.36
N LEU A 58 -3.33 10.63 10.12
CA LEU A 58 -3.35 10.68 11.58
C LEU A 58 -2.98 12.06 12.14
N TRP A 59 -2.20 12.85 11.40
CA TRP A 59 -1.90 14.26 11.71
C TRP A 59 -2.98 15.26 11.25
N GLY A 60 -4.10 14.77 10.70
CA GLY A 60 -5.25 15.59 10.33
C GLY A 60 -5.33 15.99 8.85
N ALA A 61 -4.45 15.47 7.99
CA ALA A 61 -4.59 15.69 6.55
C ALA A 61 -5.67 14.75 5.96
N PRO A 62 -6.73 15.26 5.31
CA PRO A 62 -7.78 14.41 4.74
C PRO A 62 -7.33 13.81 3.40
N LEU A 63 -6.33 12.91 3.42
CA LEU A 63 -5.88 12.22 2.22
C LEU A 63 -6.88 11.14 1.81
N LEU A 64 -7.28 11.21 0.55
CA LEU A 64 -8.12 10.24 -0.12
C LEU A 64 -7.22 9.22 -0.86
N PRO A 65 -7.74 8.03 -1.22
CA PRO A 65 -6.99 7.06 -2.00
C PRO A 65 -6.47 7.60 -3.34
N THR A 66 -7.14 8.60 -3.90
CA THR A 66 -6.79 9.23 -5.18
C THR A 66 -6.00 10.53 -5.02
N SER A 67 -5.65 10.92 -3.79
CA SER A 67 -4.89 12.14 -3.53
C SER A 67 -3.50 12.09 -4.16
N ALA A 68 -3.08 13.24 -4.70
CA ALA A 68 -1.76 13.43 -5.29
C ALA A 68 -0.93 14.43 -4.46
N PRO A 69 0.39 14.21 -4.31
CA PRO A 69 1.16 13.09 -4.87
C PRO A 69 1.05 11.80 -4.04
N LEU A 70 0.74 11.93 -2.75
CA LEU A 70 0.55 10.81 -1.83
C LEU A 70 -0.94 10.63 -1.55
N PRO A 71 -1.47 9.40 -1.59
CA PRO A 71 -0.77 8.10 -1.68
C PRO A 71 -0.53 7.61 -3.12
N ALA A 72 -1.02 8.33 -4.13
CA ALA A 72 -1.03 7.87 -5.53
C ALA A 72 0.32 7.39 -6.07
N ALA A 73 1.42 8.05 -5.66
CA ALA A 73 2.78 7.67 -6.05
C ALA A 73 3.21 6.27 -5.58
N GLY A 74 2.57 5.69 -4.57
CA GLY A 74 2.87 4.35 -4.07
C GLY A 74 2.32 3.22 -4.93
N TYR A 75 1.24 3.46 -5.69
CA TYR A 75 0.55 2.40 -6.44
C TYR A 75 1.39 1.77 -7.56
N PRO A 76 2.19 2.50 -8.35
CA PRO A 76 3.08 1.89 -9.33
C PRO A 76 4.06 0.88 -8.70
N PHE A 77 4.62 1.21 -7.52
CA PHE A 77 5.52 0.30 -6.80
C PHE A 77 4.79 -0.92 -6.23
N LEU A 78 3.56 -0.73 -5.77
CA LEU A 78 2.69 -1.82 -5.35
C LEU A 78 2.43 -2.79 -6.51
N VAL A 79 2.09 -2.28 -7.68
CA VAL A 79 1.85 -3.09 -8.89
C VAL A 79 3.11 -3.86 -9.29
N LEU A 80 4.27 -3.19 -9.32
CA LEU A 80 5.56 -3.86 -9.61
C LEU A 80 5.86 -4.98 -8.61
N THR A 81 5.54 -4.76 -7.33
CA THR A 81 5.70 -5.76 -6.28
C THR A 81 4.82 -6.98 -6.53
N PHE A 82 3.54 -6.78 -6.89
CA PHE A 82 2.64 -7.90 -7.23
C PHE A 82 3.12 -8.68 -8.46
N VAL A 83 3.60 -7.99 -9.50
CA VAL A 83 4.20 -8.65 -10.66
C VAL A 83 5.38 -9.53 -10.22
N GLY A 84 6.23 -9.02 -9.33
CA GLY A 84 7.35 -9.76 -8.76
C GLY A 84 6.92 -10.99 -7.95
N TRP A 85 5.89 -10.85 -7.12
CA TRP A 85 5.33 -11.96 -6.35
C TRP A 85 4.77 -13.05 -7.27
N ILE A 86 3.93 -12.68 -8.23
CA ILE A 86 3.33 -13.63 -9.19
C ILE A 86 4.42 -14.35 -9.98
N TRP A 87 5.40 -13.60 -10.49
CA TRP A 87 6.55 -14.18 -11.20
C TRP A 87 7.31 -15.20 -10.35
N THR A 88 7.46 -14.94 -9.05
CA THR A 88 8.14 -15.86 -8.12
C THR A 88 7.33 -17.14 -7.90
N LEU A 89 6.00 -17.04 -7.79
CA LEU A 89 5.10 -18.18 -7.63
C LEU A 89 4.99 -19.04 -8.89
N LEU A 90 5.11 -18.44 -10.08
CA LEU A 90 5.04 -19.15 -11.37
C LEU A 90 6.35 -19.85 -11.75
N LYS A 91 7.47 -19.56 -11.09
CA LYS A 91 8.72 -20.27 -11.35
C LYS A 91 8.58 -21.73 -10.90
N PRO A 92 8.85 -22.72 -11.78
CA PRO A 92 8.90 -24.11 -11.39
C PRO A 92 9.89 -24.31 -10.24
N ALA A 93 9.54 -25.15 -9.26
CA ALA A 93 10.50 -25.63 -8.27
C ALA A 93 11.67 -26.28 -9.04
N ARG A 94 12.86 -25.72 -8.87
CA ARG A 94 14.06 -26.19 -9.56
C ARG A 94 14.65 -27.39 -8.85
#